data_AF-A0A968QGH7-F1
#
_entry.id   AF-A0A968QGH7-F1
#
_cell.length_a   1.000
_cell.length_b   1.000
_cell.length_c   1.000
_cell.angle_alpha   90.00
_cell.angle_beta   90.00
_cell.angle_gamma   90.00
#
_symmetry.space_group_name_H-M   'P 1'
#
loop_
_entity.id
_entity.type
_entity.pdbx_description
1 polymer ?
#
loop_
_entity_poly.entity_id
_entity_poly.type
_entity_poly.pdbx_seq_one_letter_code
_entity_poly.pdbx_strand_id
1 'polypeptide(L)' 'MNLLLAVAGEFPTYFVAVYAVGFIAAVTIGSIAWYNSKRPAGWENMERPDIVPKVGSEEED' A
#
# COMPACT_ATOMS: atom_id res chain seq x y z
N MET A 1 -24.88 -28.48 23.58
CA MET A 1 -24.33 -28.05 22.27
C MET A 1 -24.12 -26.55 22.35
N ASN A 2 -22.87 -26.10 22.22
CA ASN A 2 -22.38 -24.77 22.60
C ASN A 2 -23.15 -23.59 21.97
N LEU A 3 -23.78 -22.75 22.80
CA LEU A 3 -24.34 -21.45 22.41
C LEU A 3 -23.29 -20.52 21.77
N LEU A 4 -22.00 -20.73 22.09
CA LEU A 4 -20.85 -20.06 21.48
C LEU A 4 -20.74 -20.28 19.97
N LEU A 5 -21.17 -21.44 19.44
CA LEU A 5 -21.16 -21.71 18.00
C LEU A 5 -22.31 -21.04 17.26
N ALA A 6 -23.43 -20.75 17.95
CA ALA A 6 -24.58 -20.04 17.37
C ALA A 6 -24.37 -18.53 17.28
N VAL A 7 -23.46 -17.96 18.08
CA VAL A 7 -23.02 -16.55 18.05
C VAL A 7 -21.83 -16.32 17.12
N ALA A 8 -21.26 -17.37 16.54
CA ALA A 8 -20.29 -17.22 15.46
C ALA A 8 -21.04 -16.77 14.19
N GLY A 9 -21.30 -15.46 14.08
CA GLY A 9 -21.78 -14.86 12.85
C GLY A 9 -20.84 -15.20 11.69
N GLU A 10 -21.39 -15.27 10.48
CA GLU A 10 -20.61 -15.52 9.27
C GLU A 10 -19.44 -14.54 9.19
N PHE A 11 -18.23 -15.06 8.95
CA PHE A 11 -17.05 -14.21 8.83
C PHE A 11 -17.27 -13.21 7.69
N PRO A 12 -17.06 -11.89 7.90
CA PRO A 12 -17.40 -10.87 6.91
C PRO A 12 -16.35 -10.80 5.80
N THR A 13 -16.29 -11.85 4.99
CA THR A 13 -15.30 -12.09 3.92
C THR A 13 -15.16 -10.89 2.99
N TYR A 14 -16.27 -10.34 2.51
CA TYR A 14 -16.27 -9.20 1.58
C TYR A 14 -15.72 -7.92 2.21
N PHE A 15 -16.06 -7.64 3.47
CA PHE A 15 -15.54 -6.48 4.18
C PHE A 15 -14.01 -6.56 4.31
N VAL A 16 -13.51 -7.72 4.74
CA VAL A 16 -12.08 -7.97 4.88
C VAL A 16 -11.37 -7.93 3.53
N ALA A 17 -11.98 -8.48 2.48
CA ALA A 17 -11.42 -8.47 1.14
C ALA A 17 -11.24 -7.04 0.60
N VAL A 18 -12.27 -6.19 0.71
CA VAL A 18 -12.18 -4.78 0.29
C VAL A 18 -11.13 -4.04 1.10
N TYR A 19 -11.09 -4.27 2.42
CA TYR A 19 -10.10 -3.64 3.29
C TYR A 19 -8.66 -4.05 2.93
N ALA A 20 -8.42 -5.33 2.68
CA ALA A 20 -7.10 -5.85 2.29
C ALA A 20 -6.65 -5.28 0.94
N VAL A 21 -7.52 -5.30 -0.08
CA VAL A 21 -7.20 -4.74 -1.40
C VAL A 21 -6.95 -3.23 -1.31
N GLY A 22 -7.79 -2.50 -0.58
CA GLY A 22 -7.61 -1.07 -0.36
C GLY A 22 -6.30 -0.75 0.38
N PHE A 23 -5.95 -1.54 1.38
CA PHE A 23 -4.67 -1.41 2.09
C PHE A 23 -3.48 -1.64 1.17
N ILE A 24 -3.50 -2.71 0.36
CA ILE A 24 -2.45 -3.01 -0.63
C ILE A 24 -2.29 -1.85 -1.61
N ALA A 25 -3.40 -1.31 -2.13
CA ALA A 25 -3.37 -0.16 -3.03
C ALA A 25 -2.78 1.08 -2.32
N ALA A 26 -3.20 1.36 -1.09
CA ALA A 26 -2.73 2.51 -0.32
C ALA A 26 -1.23 2.44 -0.02
N VAL A 27 -0.71 1.29 0.44
CA VAL A 27 0.73 1.15 0.69
C VAL A 27 1.53 1.22 -0.61
N THR A 28 1.04 0.61 -1.69
CA THR A 28 1.73 0.61 -2.98
C THR A 28 1.84 2.03 -3.53
N ILE A 29 0.73 2.74 -3.65
CA ILE A 29 0.70 4.11 -4.17
C ILE A 29 1.44 5.06 -3.23
N GLY A 30 1.24 4.93 -1.91
CA GLY A 30 1.92 5.74 -0.90
C GLY A 30 3.44 5.58 -0.96
N SER A 31 3.95 4.35 -1.09
CA SER A 31 5.37 4.10 -1.27
C SER A 31 5.90 4.72 -2.57
N ILE A 32 5.22 4.54 -3.69
CA ILE A 32 5.61 5.15 -4.97
C ILE A 32 5.69 6.66 -4.84
N ALA A 33 4.67 7.29 -4.26
CA ALA A 33 4.63 8.73 -4.06
C ALA A 33 5.75 9.22 -3.14
N TRP A 34 6.01 8.52 -2.03
CA TRP A 34 7.06 8.89 -1.09
C TRP A 34 8.45 8.84 -1.71
N TYR A 35 8.76 7.77 -2.44
CA TYR A 35 10.06 7.59 -3.10
C TYR A 35 10.28 8.53 -4.31
N ASN A 36 9.22 9.07 -4.91
CA ASN A 36 9.29 10.11 -5.93
C ASN A 36 9.20 11.54 -5.36
N SER A 37 9.00 11.68 -4.04
CA SER A 37 8.96 12.98 -3.38
C SER A 37 10.36 13.54 -3.11
N LYS A 38 10.43 14.80 -2.67
CA LYS A 38 11.70 15.41 -2.25
C LYS A 38 12.28 14.64 -1.05
N ARG A 39 13.57 14.33 -1.13
CA ARG A 39 14.28 13.60 -0.06
C ARG A 39 14.30 14.44 1.23
N PRO A 40 14.11 13.84 2.41
CA PRO A 40 14.27 14.53 3.68
C PRO A 40 15.75 14.89 3.91
N ALA A 41 16.00 15.81 4.85
CA ALA A 41 17.35 16.23 5.18
C ALA A 41 18.23 15.05 5.64
N GLY A 42 19.46 14.98 5.14
CA GLY A 42 20.42 13.90 5.43
C GLY A 42 20.31 12.68 4.50
N TRP A 43 19.35 12.68 3.56
CA TRP A 43 19.13 11.60 2.58
C TRP A 43 19.48 12.04 1.15
N GLU A 44 20.24 13.12 0.99
CA GLU A 44 20.55 13.74 -0.31
C GLU A 44 21.28 12.76 -1.24
N ASN A 45 22.10 11.87 -0.70
CA ASN A 45 22.88 10.89 -1.46
C ASN A 45 22.16 9.53 -1.66
N MET A 46 20.93 9.36 -1.16
CA MET A 46 20.24 8.07 -1.23
C MET A 46 19.37 7.94 -2.47
N GLU A 47 19.65 6.96 -3.32
CA GLU A 47 18.86 6.72 -4.52
C GLU A 47 17.51 6.05 -4.24
N ARG A 48 16.58 6.24 -5.18
CA ARG A 48 15.29 5.55 -5.18
C ARG A 48 15.55 4.06 -5.45
N PRO A 49 14.91 3.11 -4.74
CA PRO A 49 15.02 1.69 -5.05
C PRO A 49 14.54 1.37 -6.48
N ASP A 50 15.23 0.46 -7.18
CA ASP A 50 14.95 0.11 -8.58
C ASP A 50 13.51 -0.39 -8.83
N ILE A 51 12.93 -1.08 -7.84
CA ILE A 51 11.56 -1.64 -7.91
C ILE A 51 10.47 -0.56 -7.99
N VAL A 52 10.77 0.68 -7.59
CA VAL A 52 9.78 1.75 -7.54
C VAL A 52 9.78 2.50 -8.88
N PRO A 53 8.67 2.59 -9.62
CA PRO A 53 8.66 3.37 -10.86
C PRO A 53 8.93 4.86 -10.60
N LYS A 54 9.64 5.51 -11.53
CA LYS A 54 9.78 6.97 -11.54
C LYS A 54 8.47 7.59 -12.04
N VAL A 55 7.96 8.58 -11.34
CA VAL A 55 6.69 9.25 -11.67
C VAL A 55 6.96 10.75 -11.73
N GLY A 56 6.73 11.36 -12.90
CA GLY A 56 6.92 12.80 -13.12
C GLY A 56 8.30 13.18 -13.66
N SER A 57 8.45 13.04 -14.97
CA SER A 57 9.27 13.84 -15.89
C SER A 57 9.22 13.08 -17.21
N GLU A 58 8.79 13.75 -18.28
CA GLU A 58 8.83 13.26 -19.66
C GLU A 58 10.17 12.56 -19.94
N GLU A 59 10.13 11.28 -20.27
CA GLU A 59 11.05 10.70 -21.24
C GLU A 59 10.16 10.38 -22.44
N GLU A 60 9.92 11.42 -23.25
CA GLU A 60 9.89 11.22 -24.71
C GLU A 60 11.31 10.77 -25.08
N ASP A 61 11.47 9.48 -25.38
CA ASP A 61 12.39 8.92 -26.38
C ASP A 61 12.03 7.44 -26.62
#